data_AF-A0A2D7XVG3-F1
#
_entry.id   AF-A0A2D7XVG3-F1
#
_cell.length_a   1.000
_cell.length_b   1.000
_cell.length_c   1.000
_cell.angle_alpha   90.00
_cell.angle_beta   90.00
_cell.angle_gamma   90.00
#
_symmetry.space_group_name_H-M   'P 1'
#
loop_
_entity.id
_entity.type
_entity.pdbx_description
1 polymer ?
#
loop_
_entity_poly.entity_id
_entity_poly.type
_entity_poly.pdbx_seq_one_letter_code
_entity_poly.pdbx_strand_id
1 'polypeptide(L)'
;MENVAENSMPKILGRKNRLPSHQRAIFDQIFHSGGGYVLDFVDRTMAEWFDETFDLNIFQERFQVEGSSKGKTLRGFVAVAEPRLVARVLRALWAYRCSLPDYVEKDTDEERKLESWLIQFTDELEKSSALQMEDALRDFSSDTTLPKLRASIANDLIAENPDVAIDRIHTYCVKRFRTLLEEHGQQFVRTTPLHSIFGAYGKILKEEGEVSDYALPTLRVQHRLFEALNAARNERSLAHDNELLSVSEAQFIAESVMAALAFVERIEAGRQSP
;
A
#
# COMPACT_ATOMS: atom_id res chain seq x y z
N MET A 1 -2.11 18.25 -38.96
CA MET A 1 -1.67 18.05 -37.57
C MET A 1 -1.86 16.59 -37.26
N GLU A 2 -0.80 15.80 -37.47
CA GLU A 2 -0.79 14.37 -37.18
C GLU A 2 -0.97 14.13 -35.70
N ASN A 3 -1.93 13.26 -35.37
CA ASN A 3 -2.06 12.62 -34.08
C ASN A 3 -0.77 11.81 -33.84
N VAL A 4 0.09 12.32 -32.95
CA VAL A 4 1.14 11.52 -32.35
C VAL A 4 0.42 10.47 -31.51
N ALA A 5 0.29 9.27 -32.06
CA ALA A 5 -0.06 8.10 -31.28
C ALA A 5 1.00 7.99 -30.18
N GLU A 6 0.58 8.18 -28.93
CA GLU A 6 1.34 7.72 -27.78
C GLU A 6 1.66 6.24 -28.02
N ASN A 7 2.91 5.96 -28.36
CA ASN A 7 3.41 4.60 -28.52
C ASN A 7 3.54 4.01 -27.11
N SER A 8 2.40 3.69 -26.52
CA SER A 8 2.30 3.01 -25.23
C SER A 8 2.99 1.66 -25.38
N MET A 9 4.10 1.48 -24.66
CA MET A 9 4.82 0.21 -24.65
C MET A 9 3.85 -0.93 -24.31
N PRO A 10 4.01 -2.12 -24.93
CA PRO A 10 3.11 -3.22 -24.72
C PRO A 10 3.09 -3.61 -23.24
N LYS A 11 1.89 -3.71 -22.66
CA LYS A 11 1.68 -4.06 -21.25
C LYS A 11 2.34 -5.40 -20.91
N ILE A 12 3.15 -5.42 -19.87
CA ILE A 12 3.87 -6.62 -19.38
C ILE A 12 2.94 -7.48 -18.53
N LEU A 13 2.14 -6.86 -17.64
CA LEU A 13 1.21 -7.59 -16.78
C LEU A 13 0.01 -8.15 -17.54
N GLY A 14 -0.25 -9.45 -17.38
CA GLY A 14 -1.43 -10.13 -17.90
C GLY A 14 -2.73 -9.79 -17.13
N ARG A 15 -3.87 -10.39 -17.55
CA ARG A 15 -5.19 -10.21 -16.89
C ARG A 15 -5.28 -10.79 -15.48
N LYS A 16 -4.46 -11.78 -15.19
CA LYS A 16 -4.19 -12.29 -13.83
C LYS A 16 -2.78 -11.78 -13.53
N ASN A 17 -2.43 -11.43 -12.30
CA ASN A 17 -1.09 -10.93 -11.88
C ASN A 17 0.08 -11.92 -12.13
N ARG A 18 -0.11 -12.90 -13.02
CA ARG A 18 0.86 -13.86 -13.51
C ARG A 18 1.54 -13.34 -14.77
N LEU A 19 2.86 -13.51 -14.81
CA LEU A 19 3.68 -13.20 -15.98
C LEU A 19 3.28 -14.07 -17.18
N PRO A 20 2.95 -13.48 -18.36
CA PRO A 20 2.83 -14.21 -19.62
C PRO A 20 4.13 -14.95 -19.97
N SER A 21 4.07 -16.05 -20.75
CA SER A 21 5.22 -16.92 -21.01
C SER A 21 6.48 -16.19 -21.50
N HIS A 22 6.33 -15.20 -22.39
CA HIS A 22 7.45 -14.40 -22.87
C HIS A 22 8.03 -13.49 -21.77
N GLN A 23 7.18 -12.82 -21.00
CA GLN A 23 7.57 -11.96 -19.89
C GLN A 23 8.24 -12.76 -18.76
N ARG A 24 7.76 -13.99 -18.55
CA ARG A 24 8.39 -14.93 -17.62
C ARG A 24 9.81 -15.30 -18.05
N ALA A 25 10.08 -15.48 -19.34
CA ALA A 25 11.44 -15.78 -19.80
C ALA A 25 12.41 -14.62 -19.49
N ILE A 26 11.96 -13.37 -19.69
CA ILE A 26 12.76 -12.17 -19.35
C ILE A 26 12.96 -12.08 -17.83
N PHE A 27 11.90 -12.29 -17.05
CA PHE A 27 11.99 -12.34 -15.58
C PHE A 27 12.97 -13.43 -15.09
N ASP A 28 12.85 -14.63 -15.66
CA ASP A 28 13.69 -15.77 -15.33
C ASP A 28 15.15 -15.53 -15.76
N GLN A 29 15.38 -14.76 -16.82
CA GLN A 29 16.72 -14.31 -17.23
C GLN A 29 17.29 -13.31 -16.23
N ILE A 30 16.56 -12.23 -15.91
CA ILE A 30 17.00 -11.20 -14.95
C ILE A 30 17.42 -11.84 -13.63
N PHE A 31 16.56 -12.69 -13.05
CA PHE A 31 16.82 -13.24 -11.71
C PHE A 31 17.47 -14.63 -11.73
N HIS A 32 17.92 -15.10 -12.89
CA HIS A 32 18.51 -16.43 -13.08
C HIS A 32 17.64 -17.57 -12.49
N SER A 33 16.31 -17.44 -12.66
CA SER A 33 15.32 -18.23 -11.91
C SER A 33 14.58 -19.31 -12.71
N GLY A 34 14.94 -19.48 -14.00
CA GLY A 34 14.37 -20.49 -14.89
C GLY A 34 14.61 -21.93 -14.41
N GLY A 35 15.75 -22.19 -13.75
CA GLY A 35 16.09 -23.49 -13.16
C GLY A 35 15.56 -23.73 -11.73
N GLY A 36 14.79 -22.78 -11.18
CA GLY A 36 14.32 -22.84 -9.78
C GLY A 36 15.25 -22.18 -8.76
N TYR A 37 16.39 -21.64 -9.21
CA TYR A 37 17.29 -20.77 -8.42
C TYR A 37 16.78 -19.33 -8.39
N VAL A 38 17.46 -18.46 -7.65
CA VAL A 38 17.33 -17.00 -7.71
C VAL A 38 18.70 -16.43 -7.41
N LEU A 39 19.34 -15.83 -8.42
CA LEU A 39 20.71 -15.30 -8.33
C LEU A 39 21.67 -16.32 -7.65
N ASP A 40 22.57 -15.86 -6.78
CA ASP A 40 23.51 -16.67 -6.00
C ASP A 40 22.96 -17.16 -4.66
N PHE A 41 21.67 -16.92 -4.38
CA PHE A 41 21.10 -17.30 -3.10
C PHE A 41 20.94 -18.82 -2.93
N VAL A 42 21.20 -19.29 -1.71
CA VAL A 42 20.60 -20.51 -1.17
C VAL A 42 19.35 -20.17 -0.36
N ASP A 43 18.53 -21.17 -0.01
CA ASP A 43 17.25 -20.93 0.67
C ASP A 43 17.43 -20.14 1.97
N ARG A 44 18.47 -20.47 2.75
CA ARG A 44 18.80 -19.74 3.99
C ARG A 44 19.13 -18.27 3.74
N THR A 45 20.05 -17.98 2.82
CA THR A 45 20.50 -16.61 2.56
C THR A 45 19.41 -15.77 1.89
N MET A 46 18.54 -16.39 1.08
CA MET A 46 17.37 -15.72 0.53
C MET A 46 16.39 -15.34 1.63
N ALA A 47 16.10 -16.26 2.56
CA ALA A 47 15.22 -15.98 3.70
C ALA A 47 15.76 -14.83 4.54
N GLU A 48 17.04 -14.90 4.94
CA GLU A 48 17.74 -13.87 5.71
C GLU A 48 17.70 -12.51 4.97
N TRP A 49 18.02 -12.47 3.68
CA TRP A 49 18.02 -11.22 2.91
C TRP A 49 16.63 -10.57 2.81
N PHE A 50 15.57 -11.37 2.60
CA PHE A 50 14.20 -10.86 2.54
C PHE A 50 13.71 -10.34 3.91
N ASP A 51 14.05 -11.05 4.98
CA ASP A 51 13.74 -10.65 6.36
C ASP A 51 14.46 -9.34 6.73
N GLU A 52 15.78 -9.27 6.55
CA GLU A 52 16.58 -8.09 6.88
C GLU A 52 16.23 -6.85 6.05
N THR A 53 15.85 -7.04 4.77
CA THR A 53 15.60 -5.92 3.85
C THR A 53 14.14 -5.45 3.87
N PHE A 54 13.18 -6.35 4.13
CA PHE A 54 11.75 -6.08 3.97
C PHE A 54 10.87 -6.54 5.11
N ASP A 55 11.42 -7.16 6.16
CA ASP A 55 10.64 -7.79 7.24
C ASP A 55 9.63 -8.81 6.69
N LEU A 56 10.07 -9.58 5.68
CA LEU A 56 9.22 -10.47 4.90
C LEU A 56 9.75 -11.90 4.89
N ASN A 57 8.97 -12.85 5.42
CA ASN A 57 9.22 -14.26 5.19
C ASN A 57 8.78 -14.66 3.76
N ILE A 58 9.73 -14.73 2.83
CA ILE A 58 9.46 -15.07 1.42
C ILE A 58 9.02 -16.52 1.19
N PHE A 59 9.30 -17.45 2.11
CA PHE A 59 8.95 -18.87 1.95
C PHE A 59 7.59 -19.25 2.55
N GLN A 60 6.81 -18.28 3.00
CA GLN A 60 5.44 -18.52 3.46
C GLN A 60 4.55 -19.17 2.39
N GLU A 61 3.61 -20.02 2.83
CA GLU A 61 2.82 -20.89 1.95
C GLU A 61 2.05 -20.13 0.86
N ARG A 62 1.55 -18.92 1.16
CA ARG A 62 0.81 -18.10 0.19
C ARG A 62 1.61 -17.73 -1.07
N PHE A 63 2.94 -17.78 -1.02
CA PHE A 63 3.80 -17.52 -2.18
C PHE A 63 4.22 -18.78 -2.94
N GLN A 64 3.85 -19.97 -2.47
CA GLN A 64 4.23 -21.24 -3.08
C GLN A 64 3.19 -21.76 -4.08
N VAL A 65 2.42 -20.87 -4.71
CA VAL A 65 1.31 -21.21 -5.63
C VAL A 65 1.76 -21.95 -6.89
N GLU A 66 3.02 -21.81 -7.31
CA GLU A 66 3.61 -22.55 -8.44
C GLU A 66 4.55 -23.69 -8.01
N GLY A 67 4.67 -23.92 -6.69
CA GLY A 67 5.61 -24.84 -6.04
C GLY A 67 6.65 -24.12 -5.17
N SER A 68 7.50 -24.90 -4.49
CA SER A 68 8.31 -24.43 -3.35
C SER A 68 9.79 -24.11 -3.65
N SER A 69 10.26 -24.23 -4.89
CA SER A 69 11.63 -23.80 -5.24
C SER A 69 11.73 -22.27 -5.22
N LYS A 70 12.88 -21.69 -4.85
CA LYS A 70 13.12 -20.23 -4.84
C LYS A 70 12.54 -19.48 -6.04
N GLY A 71 12.85 -19.90 -7.27
CA GLY A 71 12.35 -19.21 -8.47
C GLY A 71 10.82 -19.29 -8.62
N LYS A 72 10.21 -20.40 -8.20
CA LYS A 72 8.74 -20.55 -8.17
C LYS A 72 8.12 -19.71 -7.06
N THR A 73 8.73 -19.68 -5.88
CA THR A 73 8.31 -18.86 -4.75
C THR A 73 8.38 -17.36 -5.10
N LEU A 74 9.46 -16.90 -5.74
CA LEU A 74 9.59 -15.52 -6.19
C LEU A 74 8.51 -15.14 -7.22
N ARG A 75 8.22 -16.03 -8.18
CA ARG A 75 7.11 -15.81 -9.13
C ARG A 75 5.73 -15.84 -8.45
N GLY A 76 5.54 -16.69 -7.45
CA GLY A 76 4.32 -16.72 -6.65
C GLY A 76 4.14 -15.47 -5.80
N PHE A 77 5.23 -14.94 -5.23
CA PHE A 77 5.27 -13.64 -4.56
C PHE A 77 4.80 -12.51 -5.50
N VAL A 78 5.36 -12.42 -6.71
CA VAL A 78 4.91 -11.46 -7.74
C VAL A 78 3.41 -11.56 -8.05
N ALA A 79 2.84 -12.77 -7.96
CA ALA A 79 1.44 -12.99 -8.29
C ALA A 79 0.46 -12.67 -7.13
N VAL A 80 0.93 -12.70 -5.88
CA VAL A 80 0.07 -12.70 -4.68
C VAL A 80 0.27 -11.48 -3.80
N ALA A 81 1.49 -10.99 -3.65
CA ALA A 81 1.77 -9.86 -2.77
C ALA A 81 1.29 -8.53 -3.35
N GLU A 82 1.19 -7.52 -2.48
CA GLU A 82 0.86 -6.15 -2.85
C GLU A 82 1.80 -5.64 -3.97
N PRO A 83 1.27 -5.11 -5.09
CA PRO A 83 2.08 -4.78 -6.26
C PRO A 83 3.22 -3.75 -6.02
N ARG A 84 3.04 -2.75 -5.16
CA ARG A 84 4.10 -1.79 -4.81
C ARG A 84 5.19 -2.47 -3.97
N LEU A 85 4.86 -3.42 -3.10
CA LEU A 85 5.84 -4.26 -2.39
C LEU A 85 6.64 -5.11 -3.37
N VAL A 86 5.96 -5.75 -4.32
CA VAL A 86 6.63 -6.50 -5.40
C VAL A 86 7.60 -5.60 -6.14
N ALA A 87 7.17 -4.41 -6.58
CA ALA A 87 8.02 -3.45 -7.28
C ALA A 87 9.26 -3.08 -6.45
N ARG A 88 9.10 -2.78 -5.15
CA ARG A 88 10.20 -2.49 -4.22
C ARG A 88 11.21 -3.64 -4.14
N VAL A 89 10.73 -4.86 -3.95
CA VAL A 89 11.58 -6.06 -3.87
C VAL A 89 12.36 -6.28 -5.17
N LEU A 90 11.69 -6.18 -6.33
CA LEU A 90 12.33 -6.44 -7.61
C LEU A 90 13.42 -5.41 -7.93
N ARG A 91 13.22 -4.13 -7.57
CA ARG A 91 14.25 -3.09 -7.71
C ARG A 91 15.46 -3.36 -6.81
N ALA A 92 15.24 -3.84 -5.59
CA ALA A 92 16.34 -4.21 -4.69
C ALA A 92 17.09 -5.46 -5.16
N LEU A 93 16.38 -6.48 -5.63
CA LEU A 93 16.99 -7.67 -6.23
C LEU A 93 17.79 -7.33 -7.48
N TRP A 94 17.34 -6.37 -8.29
CA TRP A 94 18.11 -5.85 -9.42
C TRP A 94 19.39 -5.15 -8.98
N ALA A 95 19.31 -4.25 -7.99
CA ALA A 95 20.50 -3.61 -7.45
C ALA A 95 21.50 -4.64 -6.87
N TYR A 96 20.99 -5.67 -6.20
CA TYR A 96 21.80 -6.78 -5.71
C TYR A 96 22.43 -7.57 -6.87
N ARG A 97 21.67 -7.93 -7.90
CA ARG A 97 22.18 -8.56 -9.13
C ARG A 97 23.32 -7.74 -9.76
N CYS A 98 23.15 -6.43 -9.90
CA CYS A 98 24.18 -5.55 -10.46
C CYS A 98 25.47 -5.51 -9.62
N SER A 99 25.43 -5.91 -8.35
CA SER A 99 26.62 -6.05 -7.51
C SER A 99 27.38 -7.37 -7.72
N LEU A 100 26.81 -8.31 -8.48
CA LEU A 100 27.38 -9.62 -8.78
C LEU A 100 27.88 -9.66 -10.24
N PRO A 101 29.20 -9.57 -10.50
CA PRO A 101 29.74 -9.46 -11.86
C PRO A 101 29.35 -10.60 -12.80
N ASP A 102 29.17 -11.81 -12.27
CA ASP A 102 28.83 -13.00 -13.07
C ASP A 102 27.35 -13.07 -13.48
N TYR A 103 26.51 -12.16 -12.98
CA TYR A 103 25.06 -12.12 -13.23
C TYR A 103 24.64 -10.96 -14.15
N VAL A 104 25.57 -10.08 -14.53
CA VAL A 104 25.33 -8.98 -15.47
C VAL A 104 25.59 -9.46 -16.89
N GLU A 105 24.73 -9.08 -17.84
CA GLU A 105 24.92 -9.49 -19.23
C GLU A 105 26.19 -8.85 -19.82
N LYS A 106 26.97 -9.65 -20.54
CA LYS A 106 28.20 -9.15 -21.20
C LYS A 106 27.86 -8.22 -22.36
N ASP A 107 26.73 -8.46 -23.03
CA ASP A 107 26.22 -7.57 -24.05
C ASP A 107 25.49 -6.38 -23.38
N THR A 108 26.06 -5.19 -23.53
CA THR A 108 25.51 -3.96 -22.95
C THR A 108 24.18 -3.52 -23.58
N ASP A 109 23.86 -3.94 -24.80
CA ASP A 109 22.56 -3.70 -25.41
C ASP A 109 21.50 -4.64 -24.82
N GLU A 110 21.87 -5.88 -24.50
CA GLU A 110 20.99 -6.84 -23.84
C GLU A 110 20.69 -6.42 -22.40
N GLU A 111 21.73 -6.07 -21.63
CA GLU A 111 21.59 -5.57 -20.26
C GLU A 111 20.63 -4.37 -20.16
N ARG A 112 20.77 -3.40 -21.08
CA ARG A 112 19.88 -2.23 -21.15
C ARG A 112 18.43 -2.60 -21.46
N LYS A 113 18.18 -3.66 -22.24
CA LYS A 113 16.82 -4.14 -22.50
C LYS A 113 16.21 -4.76 -21.25
N LEU A 114 17.00 -5.54 -20.50
CA LEU A 114 16.56 -6.12 -19.22
C LEU A 114 16.24 -5.04 -18.19
N GLU A 115 17.09 -4.02 -18.08
CA GLU A 115 16.87 -2.87 -17.19
C GLU A 115 15.59 -2.11 -17.58
N SER A 116 15.44 -1.79 -18.88
CA SER A 116 14.26 -1.08 -19.39
C SER A 116 12.97 -1.86 -19.13
N TRP A 117 13.02 -3.18 -19.31
CA TRP A 117 11.90 -4.07 -19.02
C TRP A 117 11.55 -4.04 -17.53
N LEU A 118 12.55 -4.11 -16.65
CA LEU A 118 12.33 -4.08 -15.21
C LEU A 118 11.69 -2.76 -14.76
N ILE A 119 12.21 -1.62 -15.24
CA ILE A 119 11.65 -0.31 -14.94
C ILE A 119 10.18 -0.29 -15.37
N GLN A 120 9.89 -0.65 -16.62
CA GLN A 120 8.52 -0.70 -17.12
C GLN A 120 7.63 -1.62 -16.26
N PHE A 121 8.12 -2.81 -15.92
CA PHE A 121 7.35 -3.79 -15.15
C PHE A 121 7.04 -3.28 -13.73
N THR A 122 8.02 -2.68 -13.06
CA THR A 122 7.83 -2.12 -11.72
C THR A 122 6.90 -0.92 -11.72
N ASP A 123 6.94 -0.08 -12.75
CA ASP A 123 6.01 1.05 -12.92
C ASP A 123 4.57 0.57 -13.21
N GLU A 124 4.41 -0.50 -13.99
CA GLU A 124 3.11 -1.14 -14.20
C GLU A 124 2.55 -1.74 -12.92
N LEU A 125 3.40 -2.37 -12.10
CA LEU A 125 3.02 -2.92 -10.79
C LEU A 125 2.53 -1.82 -9.86
N GLU A 126 3.27 -0.71 -9.71
CA GLU A 126 2.87 0.38 -8.82
C GLU A 126 1.51 0.98 -9.17
N LYS A 127 1.22 1.11 -10.47
CA LYS A 127 -0.08 1.57 -10.99
C LYS A 127 -1.20 0.54 -10.84
N SER A 128 -0.86 -0.74 -10.66
CA SER A 128 -1.83 -1.83 -10.50
C SER A 128 -2.28 -2.07 -9.06
N SER A 129 -1.65 -1.40 -8.08
CA SER A 129 -2.03 -1.49 -6.67
C SER A 129 -3.49 -1.15 -6.46
N ALA A 130 -4.19 -1.99 -5.69
CA ALA A 130 -5.58 -1.75 -5.29
C ALA A 130 -5.68 -0.79 -4.09
N LEU A 131 -4.56 -0.48 -3.43
CA LEU A 131 -4.54 0.43 -2.29
C LEU A 131 -4.74 1.87 -2.80
N GLN A 132 -5.97 2.37 -2.69
CA GLN A 132 -6.34 3.76 -3.03
C GLN A 132 -5.96 4.71 -1.89
N MET A 133 -4.69 4.73 -1.50
CA MET A 133 -4.22 5.55 -0.38
C MET A 133 -4.28 7.03 -0.70
N GLU A 134 -4.12 7.42 -1.95
CA GLU A 134 -4.11 8.82 -2.39
C GLU A 134 -5.50 9.47 -2.28
N ASP A 135 -6.56 8.67 -2.34
CA ASP A 135 -7.93 9.15 -2.17
C ASP A 135 -8.31 9.40 -0.72
N ALA A 136 -7.69 8.67 0.22
CA ALA A 136 -7.97 8.73 1.64
C ALA A 136 -6.94 9.53 2.46
N LEU A 137 -5.65 9.45 2.12
CA LEU A 137 -4.55 10.14 2.79
C LEU A 137 -4.18 11.43 2.03
N ARG A 138 -5.05 12.43 2.08
CA ARG A 138 -4.83 13.76 1.50
C ARG A 138 -3.83 14.59 2.31
N ASP A 139 -3.20 15.54 1.62
CA ASP A 139 -2.47 16.63 2.25
C ASP A 139 -3.43 17.79 2.51
N PHE A 140 -3.58 18.18 3.78
CA PHE A 140 -4.54 19.19 4.21
C PHE A 140 -3.92 20.19 5.19
N SER A 141 -2.62 20.09 5.46
CA SER A 141 -1.94 20.93 6.43
C SER A 141 -0.56 21.30 5.92
N SER A 142 -0.13 22.54 6.18
CA SER A 142 1.25 22.98 5.92
C SER A 142 2.25 22.48 6.97
N ASP A 143 1.80 21.72 7.99
CA ASP A 143 2.67 21.10 8.98
C ASP A 143 3.57 20.02 8.35
N THR A 144 4.89 20.20 8.51
CA THR A 144 5.93 19.26 8.10
C THR A 144 5.78 17.83 8.66
N THR A 145 5.00 17.63 9.72
CA THR A 145 4.78 16.29 10.29
C THR A 145 3.72 15.47 9.54
N LEU A 146 2.77 16.10 8.84
CA LEU A 146 1.70 15.38 8.14
C LEU A 146 2.23 14.54 6.97
N PRO A 147 3.12 15.05 6.09
CA PRO A 147 3.72 14.24 5.03
C PRO A 147 4.47 13.01 5.59
N LYS A 148 5.18 13.16 6.71
CA LYS A 148 5.89 12.06 7.36
C LYS A 148 4.93 10.99 7.89
N LEU A 149 3.82 11.41 8.52
CA LEU A 149 2.79 10.49 9.00
C LEU A 149 2.15 9.71 7.85
N ARG A 150 1.78 10.40 6.77
CA ARG A 150 1.20 9.78 5.55
C ARG A 150 2.16 8.77 4.93
N ALA A 151 3.43 9.15 4.75
CA ALA A 151 4.46 8.27 4.22
C ALA A 151 4.66 7.04 5.11
N SER A 152 4.67 7.21 6.43
CA SER A 152 4.77 6.09 7.36
C SER A 152 3.61 5.10 7.18
N ILE A 153 2.36 5.57 7.22
CA ILE A 153 1.18 4.72 7.04
C ILE A 153 1.26 3.97 5.70
N ALA A 154 1.58 4.69 4.62
CA ALA A 154 1.68 4.08 3.30
C ALA A 154 2.77 2.99 3.24
N ASN A 155 3.92 3.22 3.88
CA ASN A 155 5.01 2.24 3.90
C ASN A 155 4.61 0.95 4.62
N ASP A 156 3.93 1.05 5.76
CA ASP A 156 3.49 -0.12 6.53
C ASP A 156 2.39 -0.90 5.80
N LEU A 157 1.42 -0.21 5.19
CA LEU A 157 0.35 -0.85 4.41
C LEU A 157 0.88 -1.51 3.13
N ILE A 158 1.82 -0.87 2.43
CA ILE A 158 2.51 -1.48 1.28
C ILE A 158 3.30 -2.70 1.73
N ALA A 159 3.97 -2.63 2.88
CA ALA A 159 4.70 -3.77 3.44
C ALA A 159 3.79 -4.91 3.93
N GLU A 160 2.47 -4.79 3.79
CA GLU A 160 1.47 -5.75 4.28
C GLU A 160 1.53 -5.95 5.82
N ASN A 161 1.95 -4.91 6.54
CA ASN A 161 2.01 -4.85 8.01
C ASN A 161 0.97 -3.82 8.55
N PRO A 162 -0.34 -4.07 8.38
CA PRO A 162 -1.39 -3.12 8.81
C PRO A 162 -1.54 -3.03 10.34
N ASP A 163 -1.16 -4.07 11.07
CA ASP A 163 -1.24 -4.20 12.53
C ASP A 163 -0.31 -3.20 13.25
N VAL A 164 0.85 -2.92 12.66
CA VAL A 164 1.76 -1.87 13.17
C VAL A 164 1.32 -0.46 12.79
N ALA A 165 0.39 -0.28 11.84
CA ALA A 165 -0.01 1.02 11.31
C ALA A 165 -1.20 1.66 12.06
N ILE A 166 -1.91 0.91 12.91
CA ILE A 166 -3.21 1.29 13.50
C ILE A 166 -3.14 2.62 14.28
N ASP A 167 -2.11 2.84 15.08
CA ASP A 167 -1.94 4.05 15.87
C ASP A 167 -1.71 5.29 15.00
N ARG A 168 -0.97 5.14 13.91
CA ARG A 168 -0.68 6.18 12.93
C ARG A 168 -1.91 6.49 12.07
N ILE A 169 -2.67 5.47 11.66
CA ILE A 169 -3.97 5.63 10.99
C ILE A 169 -4.93 6.42 11.90
N HIS A 170 -5.06 6.03 13.17
CA HIS A 170 -5.86 6.77 14.15
C HIS A 170 -5.40 8.23 14.27
N THR A 171 -4.09 8.46 14.39
CA THR A 171 -3.51 9.79 14.49
C THR A 171 -3.86 10.65 13.26
N TYR A 172 -3.81 10.06 12.05
CA TYR A 172 -4.22 10.74 10.81
C TYR A 172 -5.69 11.14 10.86
N CYS A 173 -6.59 10.21 11.21
CA CYS A 173 -8.02 10.50 11.32
C CYS A 173 -8.30 11.61 12.34
N VAL A 174 -7.67 11.57 13.50
CA VAL A 174 -7.82 12.61 14.53
C VAL A 174 -7.38 13.98 14.00
N LYS A 175 -6.22 14.05 13.32
CA LYS A 175 -5.75 15.29 12.70
C LYS A 175 -6.76 15.79 11.66
N ARG A 176 -7.19 14.93 10.74
CA ARG A 176 -8.08 15.31 9.64
C ARG A 176 -9.44 15.81 10.12
N PHE A 177 -10.11 15.05 10.99
CA PHE A 177 -11.44 15.48 11.46
C PHE A 177 -11.38 16.71 12.35
N ARG A 178 -10.28 16.95 13.08
CA ARG A 178 -10.08 18.21 13.79
C ARG A 178 -9.94 19.40 12.85
N THR A 179 -9.14 19.26 11.80
CA THR A 179 -9.02 20.29 10.76
C THR A 179 -10.39 20.58 10.11
N LEU A 180 -11.17 19.54 9.79
CA LEU A 180 -12.52 19.73 9.26
C LEU A 180 -13.44 20.49 10.23
N LEU A 181 -13.44 20.14 11.52
CA LEU A 181 -14.21 20.89 12.50
C LEU A 181 -13.75 22.36 12.60
N GLU A 182 -12.43 22.62 12.58
CA GLU A 182 -11.88 23.98 12.57
C GLU A 182 -12.32 24.78 11.33
N GLU A 183 -12.29 24.16 10.15
CA GLU A 183 -12.76 24.74 8.87
C GLU A 183 -14.25 25.13 8.93
N HIS A 184 -15.07 24.35 9.65
CA HIS A 184 -16.48 24.66 9.92
C HIS A 184 -16.72 25.54 11.16
N GLY A 185 -15.67 26.09 11.77
CA GLY A 185 -15.77 26.98 12.94
C GLY A 185 -16.25 26.28 14.21
N GLN A 186 -16.20 24.95 14.28
CA GLN A 186 -16.57 24.16 15.45
C GLN A 186 -15.40 24.06 16.44
N GLN A 187 -15.71 24.26 17.72
CA GLN A 187 -14.74 24.09 18.80
C GLN A 187 -14.76 22.67 19.34
N PHE A 188 -13.59 22.17 19.75
CA PHE A 188 -13.46 20.88 20.42
C PHE A 188 -12.32 20.91 21.44
N VAL A 189 -12.37 19.95 22.38
CA VAL A 189 -11.29 19.75 23.36
C VAL A 189 -10.24 18.81 22.75
N ARG A 190 -8.95 19.07 23.00
CA ARG A 190 -7.84 18.25 22.48
C ARG A 190 -7.85 16.78 22.95
N THR A 191 -8.58 16.47 24.01
CA THR A 191 -8.73 15.11 24.55
C THR A 191 -9.98 14.40 24.03
N THR A 192 -10.81 15.06 23.20
CA THR A 192 -12.00 14.45 22.63
C THR A 192 -11.61 13.22 21.80
N PRO A 193 -12.25 12.05 22.03
CA PRO A 193 -11.92 10.82 21.34
C PRO A 193 -12.38 10.85 19.88
N LEU A 194 -11.74 10.04 19.03
CA LEU A 194 -11.92 10.09 17.57
C LEU A 194 -13.38 9.95 17.12
N HIS A 195 -14.11 8.96 17.64
CA HIS A 195 -15.52 8.75 17.29
C HIS A 195 -16.40 9.97 17.63
N SER A 196 -16.11 10.67 18.73
CA SER A 196 -16.85 11.87 19.12
C SER A 196 -16.54 13.06 18.19
N ILE A 197 -15.28 13.20 17.74
CA ILE A 197 -14.89 14.20 16.74
C ILE A 197 -15.63 13.92 15.42
N PHE A 198 -15.60 12.66 14.97
CA PHE A 198 -16.33 12.25 13.76
C PHE A 198 -17.84 12.44 13.90
N GLY A 199 -18.43 12.14 15.07
CA GLY A 199 -19.85 12.35 15.33
C GLY A 199 -20.28 13.81 15.20
N ALA A 200 -19.44 14.75 15.67
CA ALA A 200 -19.66 16.18 15.47
C ALA A 200 -19.62 16.56 13.98
N TYR A 201 -18.63 16.04 13.23
CA TYR A 201 -18.54 16.27 11.79
C TYR A 201 -19.72 15.66 11.02
N GLY A 202 -20.14 14.42 11.34
CA GLY A 202 -21.31 13.79 10.73
C GLY A 202 -22.62 14.54 11.01
N LYS A 203 -22.72 15.28 12.12
CA LYS A 203 -23.84 16.17 12.40
C LYS A 203 -23.84 17.37 11.45
N ILE A 204 -22.68 17.98 11.20
CA ILE A 204 -22.51 19.07 10.22
C ILE A 204 -22.97 18.62 8.83
N LEU A 205 -22.47 17.47 8.37
CA LEU A 205 -22.88 16.89 7.07
C LEU A 205 -24.41 16.73 6.94
N LYS A 206 -25.06 16.32 8.03
CA LYS A 206 -26.52 16.18 8.06
C LYS A 206 -27.24 17.52 8.05
N GLU A 207 -26.79 18.50 8.84
CA GLU A 207 -27.43 19.81 8.98
C GLU A 207 -27.29 20.66 7.72
N GLU A 208 -26.16 20.54 7.01
CA GLU A 208 -25.89 21.22 5.75
C GLU A 208 -26.55 20.52 4.54
N GLY A 209 -27.11 19.32 4.72
CA GLY A 209 -27.77 18.57 3.63
C GLY A 209 -26.81 17.97 2.61
N GLU A 210 -25.56 17.76 3.01
CA GLU A 210 -24.43 17.37 2.15
C GLU A 210 -24.40 15.87 1.88
N VAL A 211 -25.14 15.13 2.69
CA VAL A 211 -25.42 13.72 2.49
C VAL A 211 -26.92 13.50 2.48
N SER A 212 -27.39 12.64 1.57
CA SER A 212 -28.81 12.23 1.55
C SER A 212 -29.14 11.31 2.72
N ASP A 213 -30.44 11.11 2.97
CA ASP A 213 -30.93 10.17 3.99
C ASP A 213 -30.40 8.74 3.81
N TYR A 214 -30.01 8.36 2.58
CA TYR A 214 -29.41 7.06 2.26
C TYR A 214 -28.00 6.88 2.85
N ALA A 215 -27.24 7.96 3.03
CA ALA A 215 -25.88 7.90 3.57
C ALA A 215 -25.82 8.03 5.10
N LEU A 216 -26.89 8.50 5.75
CA LEU A 216 -26.94 8.65 7.21
C LEU A 216 -26.71 7.34 7.99
N PRO A 217 -27.28 6.17 7.59
CA PRO A 217 -26.95 4.91 8.24
C PRO A 217 -25.47 4.56 8.13
N THR A 218 -24.85 4.84 6.98
CA THR A 218 -23.41 4.61 6.74
C THR A 218 -22.55 5.47 7.66
N LEU A 219 -22.89 6.74 7.88
CA LEU A 219 -22.20 7.58 8.86
C LEU A 219 -22.28 7.01 10.28
N ARG A 220 -23.40 6.39 10.68
CA ARG A 220 -23.51 5.71 11.98
C ARG A 220 -22.60 4.49 12.08
N VAL A 221 -22.45 3.74 10.98
CA VAL A 221 -21.50 2.62 10.91
C VAL A 221 -20.07 3.13 11.02
N GLN A 222 -19.72 4.21 10.29
CA GLN A 222 -18.40 4.83 10.38
C GLN A 222 -18.10 5.36 11.80
N HIS A 223 -19.09 5.91 12.51
CA HIS A 223 -18.90 6.30 13.92
C HIS A 223 -18.46 5.12 14.79
N ARG A 224 -19.11 3.95 14.64
CA ARG A 224 -18.71 2.72 15.35
C ARG A 224 -17.35 2.20 14.91
N LEU A 225 -17.01 2.32 13.63
CA LEU A 225 -15.68 1.99 13.12
C LEU A 225 -14.60 2.85 13.79
N PHE A 226 -14.83 4.16 13.91
CA PHE A 226 -13.90 5.06 14.58
C PHE A 226 -13.83 4.86 16.10
N GLU A 227 -14.89 4.33 16.71
CA GLU A 227 -14.90 3.89 18.10
C GLU A 227 -14.02 2.65 18.27
N ALA A 228 -14.18 1.65 17.39
CA ALA A 228 -13.34 0.46 17.36
C ALA A 228 -11.87 0.79 17.08
N LEU A 229 -11.60 1.70 16.14
CA LEU A 229 -10.23 2.17 15.85
C LEU A 229 -9.61 2.86 17.08
N ASN A 230 -10.39 3.64 17.83
CA ASN A 230 -9.93 4.28 19.04
C ASN A 230 -9.58 3.26 20.13
N ALA A 231 -10.38 2.20 20.29
CA ALA A 231 -10.09 1.10 21.19
C ALA A 231 -8.84 0.31 20.75
N ALA A 232 -8.77 -0.07 19.46
CA ALA A 232 -7.63 -0.78 18.89
C ALA A 232 -6.32 0.01 19.06
N ARG A 233 -6.35 1.34 18.86
CA ARG A 233 -5.20 2.19 19.13
C ARG A 233 -4.75 2.11 20.59
N ASN A 234 -5.67 2.11 21.54
CA ASN A 234 -5.32 2.13 22.97
C ASN A 234 -4.85 0.76 23.49
N GLU A 235 -5.46 -0.33 23.01
CA GLU A 235 -5.35 -1.65 23.64
C GLU A 235 -4.65 -2.70 22.77
N ARG A 236 -4.58 -2.49 21.44
CA ARG A 236 -4.13 -3.49 20.46
C ARG A 236 -3.19 -2.94 19.38
N SER A 237 -2.44 -1.89 19.70
CA SER A 237 -1.49 -1.24 18.78
C SER A 237 -0.19 -0.84 19.47
N LEU A 238 0.83 -0.50 18.66
CA LEU A 238 2.15 -0.03 19.12
C LEU A 238 2.14 1.34 19.83
N ALA A 239 0.98 1.96 20.04
CA ALA A 239 0.88 3.18 20.85
C ALA A 239 1.32 2.95 22.32
N HIS A 240 1.22 1.70 22.79
CA HIS A 240 1.69 1.22 24.09
C HIS A 240 2.27 -0.19 23.92
N ASP A 241 2.81 -0.77 24.99
CA ASP A 241 3.30 -2.16 25.00
C ASP A 241 2.11 -3.14 25.05
N ASN A 242 1.45 -3.28 23.91
CA ASN A 242 0.24 -4.06 23.72
C ASN A 242 0.50 -5.30 22.85
N GLU A 243 -0.29 -6.35 23.07
CA GLU A 243 -0.47 -7.38 22.05
C GLU A 243 -1.21 -6.78 20.84
N LEU A 244 -0.63 -6.95 19.66
CA LEU A 244 -1.22 -6.42 18.42
C LEU A 244 -2.46 -7.19 17.98
N LEU A 245 -3.27 -6.57 17.14
CA LEU A 245 -4.30 -7.27 16.37
C LEU A 245 -3.67 -8.35 15.49
N SER A 246 -4.46 -9.37 15.12
CA SER A 246 -4.04 -10.22 14.02
C SER A 246 -3.94 -9.40 12.74
N VAL A 247 -2.99 -9.72 11.86
CA VAL A 247 -2.78 -9.03 10.57
C VAL A 247 -4.08 -8.95 9.77
N SER A 248 -4.89 -10.03 9.76
CA SER A 248 -6.18 -10.05 9.06
C SER A 248 -7.21 -9.07 9.63
N GLU A 249 -7.30 -8.95 10.95
CA GLU A 249 -8.23 -7.99 11.59
C GLU A 249 -7.75 -6.56 11.38
N ALA A 250 -6.45 -6.31 11.54
CA ALA A 250 -5.85 -5.01 11.29
C ALA A 250 -6.04 -4.57 9.84
N GLN A 251 -5.86 -5.48 8.88
CA GLN A 251 -6.11 -5.22 7.46
C GLN A 251 -7.56 -4.78 7.24
N PHE A 252 -8.52 -5.54 7.76
CA PHE A 252 -9.94 -5.22 7.59
C PHE A 252 -10.32 -3.86 8.20
N ILE A 253 -9.78 -3.54 9.39
CA ILE A 253 -9.99 -2.24 10.03
C ILE A 253 -9.36 -1.13 9.20
N ALA A 254 -8.10 -1.29 8.77
CA ALA A 254 -7.39 -0.31 7.97
C ALA A 254 -8.14 -0.02 6.66
N GLU A 255 -8.51 -1.05 5.90
CA GLU A 255 -9.28 -0.90 4.65
C GLU A 255 -10.62 -0.19 4.88
N SER A 256 -11.34 -0.55 5.93
CA SER A 256 -12.61 0.08 6.29
C SER A 256 -12.44 1.56 6.60
N VAL A 257 -11.38 1.92 7.34
CA VAL A 257 -11.06 3.31 7.70
C VAL A 257 -10.63 4.11 6.47
N MET A 258 -9.79 3.52 5.61
CA MET A 258 -9.38 4.15 4.36
C MET A 258 -10.57 4.41 3.44
N ALA A 259 -11.49 3.45 3.31
CA ALA A 259 -12.72 3.64 2.54
C ALA A 259 -13.62 4.75 3.15
N ALA A 260 -13.71 4.83 4.48
CA ALA A 260 -14.45 5.89 5.16
C ALA A 260 -13.82 7.27 4.93
N LEU A 261 -12.50 7.38 5.02
CA LEU A 261 -11.77 8.62 4.71
C LEU A 261 -11.94 9.03 3.24
N ALA A 262 -11.77 8.11 2.29
CA ALA A 262 -11.98 8.41 0.88
C ALA A 262 -13.42 8.88 0.57
N PHE A 263 -14.42 8.42 1.33
CA PHE A 263 -15.78 8.96 1.23
C PHE A 263 -15.85 10.41 1.73
N VAL A 264 -15.25 10.70 2.89
CA VAL A 264 -15.18 12.06 3.45
C VAL A 264 -14.46 13.01 2.49
N GLU A 265 -13.29 12.63 1.97
CA GLU A 265 -12.53 13.50 1.06
C GLU A 265 -13.26 13.76 -0.26
N ARG A 266 -14.09 12.83 -0.74
CA ARG A 266 -14.94 13.08 -1.92
C ARG A 266 -16.05 14.10 -1.66
N ILE A 267 -16.63 14.10 -0.47
CA ILE A 267 -17.60 15.13 -0.07
C ILE A 267 -16.89 16.49 -0.06
N GLU A 268 -15.73 16.58 0.59
CA GLU A 268 -14.98 17.84 0.71
C GLU A 268 -14.46 18.37 -0.64
N ALA A 269 -13.99 17.49 -1.52
CA ALA A 269 -13.60 17.88 -2.88
C ALA A 269 -14.79 18.44 -3.69
N GLY A 270 -16.00 17.89 -3.48
CA GLY A 270 -17.24 18.38 -4.08
C GLY A 270 -17.60 19.80 -3.64
N ARG A 271 -17.27 20.18 -2.40
CA ARG A 271 -17.53 21.51 -1.83
C ARG A 271 -16.57 22.58 -2.30
N GLN A 272 -15.34 22.20 -2.63
CA GLN A 272 -14.29 23.12 -3.12
C GLN A 272 -14.43 23.40 -4.63
N SER A 273 -15.28 22.67 -5.35
CA SER A 273 -15.57 22.91 -6.76
C SER A 273 -16.74 23.90 -6.89
N PRO A 274 -16.61 24.99 -7.67
CA PRO A 274 -17.64 26.03 -7.79
C PRO A 274 -18.92 25.58 -8.50
#